data_AF-X6LMK9-F1
#
_entry.id   AF-X6LMK9-F1
#
_cell.length_a   1.000
_cell.length_b   1.000
_cell.length_c   1.000
_cell.angle_alpha   90.00
_cell.angle_beta   90.00
_cell.angle_gamma   90.00
#
_symmetry.space_group_name_H-M   'P 1'
#
loop_
_entity.id
_entity.type
_entity.pdbx_description
1 polymer ?
#
loop_
_entity_poly.entity_id
_entity_poly.type
_entity_poly.pdbx_seq_one_letter_code
_entity_poly.pdbx_strand_id
1 'polypeptide(L)'
;MLALNVERDEKNLEHEKETFFSSGCYDKDWVLLTNKAEKLNPLFCYICKQIANNAVELHCDEHENAEQVYFYLEQNNGKCPIQQHEHCEFSKSKVTRQQVSELLVIYPRQYDLKEIIKRGKNIRKKRIARKQMQL
;
A
#
# COMPACT_ATOMS: atom_id res chain seq x y z
N MET A 1 10.85 -38.92 10.50
CA MET A 1 9.76 -38.10 9.96
C MET A 1 9.22 -37.26 11.10
N LEU A 2 9.58 -35.98 11.17
CA LEU A 2 9.06 -35.06 12.18
C LEU A 2 7.85 -34.35 11.57
N ALA A 3 6.66 -34.76 11.99
CA ALA A 3 5.43 -34.06 11.70
C ALA A 3 5.42 -32.75 12.50
N LEU A 4 5.53 -31.62 11.80
CA LEU A 4 5.26 -30.31 12.37
C LEU A 4 3.76 -30.08 12.25
N ASN A 5 3.04 -30.36 13.33
CA ASN A 5 1.68 -29.88 13.53
C ASN A 5 1.75 -28.36 13.65
N VAL A 6 1.46 -27.64 12.56
CA VAL A 6 1.18 -26.22 12.62
C VAL A 6 -0.34 -26.10 12.68
N GLU A 7 -0.87 -26.15 13.90
CA GLU A 7 -2.21 -25.63 14.18
C GLU A 7 -2.21 -24.16 13.78
N ARG A 8 -2.97 -23.86 12.72
CA ARG A 8 -3.09 -22.53 12.14
C ARG A 8 -4.00 -21.73 13.05
N ASP A 9 -3.41 -20.97 13.97
CA ASP A 9 -4.12 -19.96 14.74
C ASP A 9 -4.72 -18.90 13.80
N GLU A 10 -6.05 -18.93 13.69
CA GLU A 10 -6.84 -17.97 12.91
C GLU A 10 -6.68 -16.53 13.40
N LYS A 11 -6.18 -16.32 14.63
CA LYS A 11 -6.01 -15.00 15.26
C LYS A 11 -4.81 -14.18 14.76
N ASN A 12 -3.80 -14.79 14.13
CA ASN A 12 -2.64 -14.05 13.60
C ASN A 12 -2.85 -13.46 12.19
N LEU A 13 -3.93 -13.87 11.51
CA LEU A 13 -4.25 -13.43 10.15
C LEU A 13 -4.86 -12.03 10.07
N GLU A 14 -5.43 -11.53 11.17
CA GLU A 14 -6.04 -10.20 11.24
C GLU A 14 -4.96 -9.12 11.39
N HIS A 15 -3.95 -9.34 12.24
CA HIS A 15 -2.87 -8.37 12.45
C HIS A 15 -1.92 -8.28 11.24
N GLU A 16 -1.73 -9.37 10.48
CA GLU A 16 -0.98 -9.34 9.21
C GLU A 16 -1.68 -8.48 8.14
N LYS A 17 -3.01 -8.33 8.16
CA LYS A 17 -3.74 -7.58 7.12
C LYS A 17 -3.70 -6.08 7.35
N GLU A 18 -3.66 -5.61 8.59
CA GLU A 18 -3.70 -4.18 8.92
C GLU A 18 -2.43 -3.43 8.50
N THR A 19 -1.28 -4.10 8.47
CA THR A 19 0.00 -3.47 8.08
C THR A 19 0.12 -3.19 6.59
N PHE A 20 -0.50 -3.99 5.73
CA PHE A 20 -0.42 -3.83 4.26
C PHE A 20 -1.58 -3.02 3.68
N PHE A 21 -2.66 -2.86 4.46
CA PHE A 21 -3.88 -2.17 4.06
C PHE A 21 -4.23 -1.06 5.05
N SER A 22 -3.83 0.17 4.74
CA SER A 22 -4.32 1.34 5.48
C SER A 22 -5.53 1.91 4.77
N SER A 23 -6.68 1.92 5.45
CA SER A 23 -7.94 2.47 4.92
C SER A 23 -8.25 2.05 3.48
N GLY A 24 -8.06 0.76 3.18
CA GLY A 24 -8.31 0.19 1.85
C GLY A 24 -7.34 0.62 0.75
N CYS A 25 -6.16 1.14 1.08
CA CYS A 25 -5.05 1.42 0.17
C CYS A 25 -3.86 0.50 0.47
N TYR A 26 -3.07 0.17 -0.55
CA TYR A 26 -1.83 -0.60 -0.44
C TYR A 26 -0.67 0.27 0.04
N ASP A 27 0.17 -0.28 0.91
CA ASP A 27 1.44 0.37 1.28
C ASP A 27 2.32 0.64 0.05
N LYS A 28 2.78 1.89 -0.09
CA LYS A 28 3.58 2.35 -1.23
C LYS A 28 4.91 1.60 -1.35
N ASP A 29 5.62 1.44 -0.24
CA ASP A 29 6.95 0.84 -0.25
C ASP A 29 6.86 -0.65 -0.60
N TRP A 30 5.80 -1.31 -0.17
CA TRP A 30 5.48 -2.69 -0.54
C TRP A 30 5.23 -2.83 -2.04
N VAL A 31 4.38 -1.99 -2.64
CA VAL A 31 4.04 -2.06 -4.08
C VAL A 31 5.23 -1.65 -4.96
N LEU A 32 6.08 -0.72 -4.49
CA LEU A 32 7.30 -0.30 -5.20
C LEU A 32 8.34 -1.41 -5.37
N LEU A 33 8.27 -2.50 -4.58
CA LEU A 33 9.20 -3.62 -4.74
C LEU A 33 8.99 -4.40 -6.05
N THR A 34 7.81 -4.30 -6.65
CA THR A 34 7.42 -5.07 -7.83
C THR A 34 6.96 -4.21 -9.00
N ASN A 35 6.79 -2.90 -8.81
CA ASN A 35 6.31 -1.97 -9.83
C ASN A 35 7.24 -0.76 -9.96
N LYS A 36 7.29 -0.17 -11.15
CA LYS A 36 8.01 1.09 -11.38
C LYS A 36 7.23 2.26 -10.79
N ALA A 37 7.94 3.22 -10.18
CA ALA A 37 7.33 4.41 -9.58
C ALA A 37 6.43 5.20 -10.55
N GLU A 38 6.84 5.32 -11.82
CA GLU A 38 6.06 5.99 -12.88
C GLU A 38 4.64 5.40 -13.03
N LYS A 39 4.50 4.07 -12.93
CA LYS A 39 3.19 3.39 -12.99
C LYS A 39 2.33 3.70 -11.76
N LEU A 40 2.94 4.02 -10.63
CA LEU A 40 2.26 4.24 -9.35
C LEU A 40 1.86 5.69 -9.11
N ASN A 41 2.55 6.65 -9.74
CA ASN A 41 2.28 8.08 -9.60
C ASN A 41 0.80 8.48 -9.79
N PRO A 42 0.07 7.98 -10.81
CA PRO A 42 -1.34 8.33 -10.96
C PRO A 42 -2.26 7.62 -9.96
N LEU A 43 -1.74 6.64 -9.19
CA LEU A 43 -2.51 5.80 -8.27
C LEU A 43 -2.36 6.22 -6.81
N PHE A 44 -1.72 7.35 -6.52
CA PHE A 44 -1.61 7.85 -5.15
C PHE A 44 -2.97 8.26 -4.59
N CYS A 45 -3.33 7.68 -3.45
CA CYS A 45 -4.44 8.17 -2.66
C CYS A 45 -4.09 9.54 -2.07
N TYR A 46 -4.88 10.55 -2.40
CA TYR A 46 -4.64 11.90 -1.89
C TYR A 46 -4.84 12.02 -0.37
N ILE A 47 -5.63 11.14 0.24
CA ILE A 47 -5.95 11.15 1.66
C ILE A 47 -4.79 10.59 2.48
N CYS A 48 -4.44 9.32 2.26
CA CYS A 48 -3.43 8.61 3.07
C CYS A 48 -2.02 8.60 2.45
N LYS A 49 -1.87 9.13 1.23
CA LYS A 49 -0.60 9.16 0.46
C LYS A 49 -0.01 7.78 0.13
N GLN A 50 -0.83 6.73 0.25
CA GLN A 50 -0.53 5.35 -0.14
C GLN A 50 -1.03 5.05 -1.56
N ILE A 51 -0.93 3.80 -2.03
CA ILE A 51 -1.42 3.40 -3.37
C ILE A 51 -2.86 2.94 -3.29
N ALA A 52 -3.75 3.53 -4.08
CA ALA A 52 -5.17 3.20 -4.04
C ALA A 52 -5.43 1.77 -4.56
N ASN A 53 -6.16 0.96 -3.79
CA ASN A 53 -6.62 -0.37 -4.21
C ASN A 53 -8.02 -0.31 -4.86
N ASN A 54 -8.93 0.49 -4.29
CA ASN A 54 -10.27 0.68 -4.80
C ASN A 54 -10.43 2.07 -5.41
N ALA A 55 -9.88 2.19 -6.61
CA ALA A 55 -9.86 3.44 -7.35
C ALA A 55 -11.26 3.94 -7.74
N VAL A 56 -11.64 5.14 -7.28
CA VAL A 56 -12.77 5.96 -7.73
C VAL A 56 -12.22 7.33 -8.11
N GLU A 57 -12.75 7.96 -9.16
CA GLU A 57 -12.46 9.33 -9.55
C GLU A 57 -13.47 10.26 -8.86
N LEU A 58 -12.99 11.31 -8.20
CA LEU A 58 -13.81 12.42 -7.73
C LEU A 58 -13.90 13.45 -8.85
N HIS A 59 -15.12 13.78 -9.22
CA HIS A 59 -15.43 14.97 -9.98
C HIS A 59 -15.94 16.03 -9.01
N CYS A 60 -15.18 17.10 -8.87
CA CYS A 60 -15.53 18.22 -8.03
C CYS A 60 -15.23 19.49 -8.79
N ASP A 61 -16.23 20.34 -8.98
CA ASP A 61 -16.09 21.60 -9.71
C ASP A 61 -15.04 22.53 -9.06
N GLU A 62 -14.91 22.50 -7.72
CA GLU A 62 -13.87 23.24 -7.00
C GLU A 62 -12.44 22.68 -7.18
N HIS A 63 -12.32 21.46 -7.70
CA HIS A 63 -11.06 20.72 -7.83
C HIS A 63 -10.87 20.12 -9.25
N GLU A 64 -11.57 20.66 -10.25
CA GLU A 64 -11.67 20.18 -11.63
C GLU A 64 -10.30 20.11 -12.35
N ASN A 65 -9.35 20.94 -11.92
CA ASN A 65 -8.03 21.05 -12.55
C ASN A 65 -6.95 20.14 -11.92
N ALA A 66 -7.31 19.23 -11.04
CA ALA A 66 -6.35 18.27 -10.51
C ALA A 66 -6.27 17.06 -11.44
N GLU A 67 -5.17 16.93 -12.16
CA GLU A 67 -4.76 15.72 -12.90
C GLU A 67 -4.59 14.46 -12.00
N GLN A 68 -5.05 14.54 -10.75
CA GLN A 68 -4.81 13.56 -9.69
C GLN A 68 -6.12 12.89 -9.35
N VAL A 69 -6.15 11.58 -9.53
CA VAL A 69 -7.33 10.80 -9.21
C VAL A 69 -7.51 10.70 -7.70
N TYR A 70 -8.67 11.12 -7.21
CA TYR A 70 -8.99 11.16 -5.79
C TYR A 70 -9.63 9.86 -5.32
N PHE A 71 -8.84 9.04 -4.64
CA PHE A 71 -9.31 7.74 -4.17
C PHE A 71 -9.81 7.78 -2.72
N TYR A 72 -10.99 7.18 -2.52
CA TYR A 72 -11.64 6.72 -1.28
C TYR A 72 -12.83 7.55 -0.76
N LEU A 73 -14.00 6.90 -0.65
CA LEU A 73 -15.31 7.54 -0.42
C LEU A 73 -16.22 6.89 0.59
N GLU A 74 -16.11 5.58 0.79
CA GLU A 74 -17.09 4.87 1.61
C GLU A 74 -17.11 5.36 3.07
N GLN A 75 -16.03 6.00 3.52
CA GLN A 75 -15.94 6.55 4.87
C GLN A 75 -16.28 8.04 4.98
N ASN A 76 -16.51 8.74 3.86
CA ASN A 76 -16.68 10.20 3.87
C ASN A 76 -18.13 10.68 3.74
N ASN A 77 -19.10 9.78 3.92
CA ASN A 77 -20.54 10.08 3.88
C ASN A 77 -20.98 10.89 2.64
N GLY A 78 -20.34 10.66 1.49
CA GLY A 78 -20.65 11.38 0.24
C GLY A 78 -20.10 12.80 0.15
N LYS A 79 -19.31 13.26 1.13
CA LYS A 79 -18.66 14.58 1.12
C LYS A 79 -17.29 14.55 0.46
N CYS A 80 -16.82 15.73 0.05
CA CYS A 80 -15.47 15.88 -0.50
C CYS A 80 -14.39 15.47 0.52
N PRO A 81 -13.46 14.55 0.18
CA PRO A 81 -12.37 14.18 1.07
C PRO A 81 -11.32 15.26 1.30
N ILE A 82 -11.33 16.34 0.51
CA ILE A 82 -10.34 17.42 0.58
C ILE A 82 -10.83 18.52 1.53
N GLN A 83 -12.05 19.01 1.32
CA GLN A 83 -12.59 20.18 2.04
C GLN A 83 -14.02 19.97 2.58
N GLN A 84 -14.55 18.74 2.57
CA GLN A 84 -15.84 18.38 3.18
C GLN A 84 -17.07 19.14 2.65
N HIS A 85 -16.96 19.75 1.47
CA HIS A 85 -18.11 20.35 0.82
C HIS A 85 -19.08 19.28 0.30
N GLU A 86 -20.33 19.70 0.12
CA GLU A 86 -21.41 18.89 -0.42
C GLU A 86 -21.38 18.89 -1.97
N HIS A 87 -22.14 18.00 -2.61
CA HIS A 87 -22.33 17.91 -4.07
C HIS A 87 -21.09 17.53 -4.90
N CYS A 88 -20.23 16.67 -4.36
CA CYS A 88 -19.23 15.99 -5.18
C CYS A 88 -19.86 14.83 -5.96
N GLU A 89 -19.52 14.72 -7.25
CA GLU A 89 -19.82 13.53 -8.03
C GLU A 89 -18.63 12.57 -8.02
N PHE A 90 -18.93 11.28 -8.00
CA PHE A 90 -17.90 10.26 -7.93
C PHE A 90 -18.14 9.21 -9.00
N SER A 91 -17.15 9.02 -9.87
CA SER A 91 -17.23 8.08 -10.98
C SER A 91 -16.23 6.95 -10.80
N LYS A 92 -16.65 5.71 -11.05
CA LYS A 92 -15.73 4.57 -11.04
C LYS A 92 -15.06 4.48 -12.39
N SER A 93 -13.94 5.16 -12.55
CA SER A 93 -13.18 5.11 -13.80
C SER A 93 -12.66 3.72 -14.10
N LYS A 94 -13.06 3.21 -15.26
CA LYS A 94 -12.65 1.89 -15.73
C LYS A 94 -11.15 1.84 -16.00
N VAL A 95 -10.58 2.91 -16.56
CA VAL A 95 -9.15 2.98 -16.89
C VAL A 95 -8.32 2.92 -15.62
N THR A 96 -8.67 3.73 -14.63
CA THR A 96 -7.91 3.80 -13.38
C THR A 96 -8.02 2.50 -12.58
N ARG A 97 -9.20 1.87 -12.54
CA ARG A 97 -9.36 0.55 -11.92
C ARG A 97 -8.61 -0.55 -12.66
N GLN A 98 -8.51 -0.48 -13.98
CA GLN A 98 -7.70 -1.39 -14.77
C GLN A 98 -6.21 -1.25 -14.42
N GLN A 99 -5.70 -0.02 -14.32
CA GLN A 99 -4.31 0.25 -13.92
C GLN A 99 -3.98 -0.32 -12.53
N VAL A 100 -4.90 -0.17 -11.57
CA VAL A 100 -4.75 -0.78 -10.23
C VAL A 100 -4.77 -2.31 -10.31
N SER A 101 -5.66 -2.89 -11.11
CA SER A 101 -5.76 -4.35 -11.28
C SER A 101 -4.51 -4.98 -11.90
N GLU A 102 -3.74 -4.20 -12.63
CA GLU A 102 -2.46 -4.61 -13.23
C GLU A 102 -1.26 -4.41 -12.31
N LEU A 103 -1.45 -3.97 -11.07
CA LEU A 103 -0.37 -3.88 -10.10
C LEU A 103 0.06 -5.28 -9.65
N LEU A 104 1.37 -5.52 -9.66
CA LEU A 104 1.93 -6.73 -9.11
C LEU A 104 2.19 -6.53 -7.62
N VAL A 105 1.57 -7.34 -6.75
CA VAL A 105 1.81 -7.28 -5.30
C VAL A 105 2.52 -8.55 -4.83
N ILE A 106 3.57 -8.40 -4.03
CA ILE A 106 4.27 -9.52 -3.42
C ILE A 106 3.38 -10.10 -2.33
N TYR A 107 3.16 -11.42 -2.29
CA TYR A 107 2.37 -12.00 -1.21
C TYR A 107 2.92 -11.60 0.18
N PRO A 108 2.10 -11.17 1.15
CA PRO A 108 2.56 -10.65 2.45
C PRO A 108 3.67 -11.48 3.11
N ARG A 109 3.47 -12.81 3.18
CA ARG A 109 4.47 -13.74 3.75
C ARG A 109 5.83 -13.70 3.05
N GLN A 110 5.86 -13.46 1.74
CA GLN A 110 7.10 -13.33 0.99
C GLN A 110 7.79 -11.99 1.26
N TYR A 111 7.02 -10.94 1.55
CA TYR A 111 7.55 -9.64 1.96
C TYR A 111 8.21 -9.73 3.34
N ASP A 112 7.53 -10.32 4.32
CA ASP A 112 8.06 -10.49 5.68
C ASP A 112 9.36 -11.27 5.69
N LEU A 113 9.43 -12.35 4.91
CA LEU A 113 10.64 -13.14 4.76
C LEU A 113 11.79 -12.31 4.17
N LYS A 114 11.53 -11.47 3.16
CA LYS A 114 12.56 -10.58 2.59
C LYS A 114 13.05 -9.56 3.62
N GLU A 115 12.16 -8.99 4.43
CA GLU A 115 12.53 -8.04 5.47
C GLU A 115 13.37 -8.68 6.58
N ILE A 116 13.01 -9.89 7.03
CA ILE A 116 13.81 -10.67 7.98
C ILE A 116 15.23 -10.92 7.44
N ILE A 117 15.34 -11.34 6.17
CA ILE A 117 16.64 -11.60 5.52
C ILE A 117 17.46 -10.31 5.42
N LYS A 118 16.86 -9.17 5.01
CA LYS A 118 17.54 -7.88 4.95
C LYS A 118 18.06 -7.45 6.32
N ARG A 119 17.24 -7.55 7.37
CA ARG A 119 17.63 -7.21 8.76
C ARG A 119 18.82 -8.06 9.20
N GLY A 120 18.80 -9.36 8.95
CA GLY A 120 19.92 -10.27 9.25
C GLY A 120 21.23 -9.88 8.55
N LYS A 121 21.17 -9.53 7.25
CA LYS A 121 22.33 -9.05 6.48
C LYS A 121 22.90 -7.75 7.05
N ASN A 122 22.04 -6.81 7.43
CA ASN A 122 22.46 -5.53 8.01
C ASN A 122 23.15 -5.70 9.37
N ILE A 123 22.63 -6.59 10.22
CA ILE A 123 23.26 -6.93 11.51
C ILE A 123 24.66 -7.52 11.29
N ARG A 124 24.80 -8.45 10.33
CA ARG A 124 26.10 -9.05 9.99
C ARG A 124 27.09 -8.01 9.48
N LYS A 125 26.68 -7.12 8.57
CA LYS A 125 27.52 -6.01 8.08
C LYS A 125 27.97 -5.09 9.22
N LYS A 126 27.06 -4.70 10.13
CA LYS A 126 27.40 -3.88 11.31
C LYS A 126 28.41 -4.57 12.23
N ARG A 127 28.30 -5.89 12.45
CA ARG A 127 29.28 -6.65 13.26
C ARG A 127 30.66 -6.69 12.60
N ILE A 128 30.74 -6.82 11.28
CA ILE A 128 32.00 -6.81 10.53
C ILE A 128 32.66 -5.43 10.60
N ALA A 129 31.90 -4.36 10.33
CA ALA A 129 32.41 -2.99 10.40
C ALA A 129 32.95 -2.64 11.79
N ARG A 130 32.25 -3.05 12.86
CA ARG A 130 32.72 -2.86 14.25
C ARG A 130 34.04 -3.60 14.54
N LYS A 131 34.23 -4.80 13.99
CA LYS A 131 35.49 -5.54 14.14
C LYS A 131 36.65 -4.90 13.39
N GLN A 132 36.39 -4.27 12.24
CA GLN A 132 37.41 -3.59 11.44
C GLN A 132 37.86 -2.25 12.02
N MET A 133 37.00 -1.56 12.79
CA MET A 133 37.34 -0.32 13.51
C MET A 133 38.09 -0.54 14.83
N GLN A 134 38.28 -1.79 15.25
CA GLN A 134 38.96 -2.17 16.50
C GLN A 134 40.36 -2.76 16.25
N LEU A 135 40.82 -2.76 15.00
CA LEU A 135 42.16 -3.13 14.54
C LEU A 135 42.85 -1.89 13.98
#